data_AF-A0A3P8XDP6-F1
#
_entry.id   AF-A0A3P8XDP6-F1
#
_cell.length_a   1.000
_cell.length_b   1.000
_cell.length_c   1.000
_cell.angle_alpha   90.00
_cell.angle_beta   90.00
_cell.angle_gamma   90.00
#
_symmetry.space_group_name_H-M   'P 1'
#
loop_
_entity.id
_entity.type
_entity.pdbx_description
1 polymer ?
#
loop_
_entity_poly.entity_id
_entity_poly.type
_entity_poly.pdbx_seq_one_letter_code
_entity_poly.pdbx_strand_id
1 'polypeptide(L)'
;MMLTPQELRLRIQQLERRTQAEYSAAKDILENYQKTPTDGKTICRSPPKLGPSSKSIEECEKHRQFTLINQLNGLQCAVRAKESQLVELEQAFKALELDSTPDGDEQRCNQCVRQLENSLEKMTMKITEAERIQTTYLRVCEHLHWEVLQMPMTLDQLQNSVVGGQAELGTVAHISHTAVAALDSTKSQLVQIERQLTTERREMEEALNETRRMKEKVVEGRLEREREGQQRASKSQKLKDQGRRGNAKEGGTDVTVPVKVQQTVPVPTTPQSIGKLVKDIDSLKEALCCTDLQELETRLLSQKAKREKLHHRMAQCEDHVRQSEDTLAALKLQYAQLKFSAGPSSDRFEQLKEEIRTELEQEGERCRLWEAKLSKAQSVLSGVEKGVDNLFVRMNCVPVKDSPPDLGRLDAIEKLREVSVRLPTLLTTVSEETVENTADHEKVWAFLEQSIMMAPWSYKRSSSPVHDSASEGTFQFHSQEEDCSLSREEIKRRSIQQIEANQPKKKAGKGTKKS
;
A
#
# COMPACT_ATOMS: atom_id res chain seq x y z
N MET A 1 -21.67 20.12 -55.70
CA MET A 1 -22.43 18.91 -55.33
C MET A 1 -21.77 17.74 -56.05
N MET A 2 -21.00 16.92 -55.34
CA MET A 2 -20.39 15.72 -55.90
C MET A 2 -21.50 14.68 -56.08
N LEU A 3 -21.70 14.17 -57.30
CA LEU A 3 -22.69 13.11 -57.55
C LEU A 3 -22.24 11.85 -56.81
N THR A 4 -23.20 11.16 -56.18
CA THR A 4 -22.93 9.89 -55.51
C THR A 4 -22.59 8.79 -56.53
N PRO A 5 -21.84 7.74 -56.15
CA PRO A 5 -21.49 6.64 -57.05
C PRO A 5 -22.69 5.97 -57.72
N GLN A 6 -23.85 5.91 -57.02
CA GLN A 6 -25.10 5.40 -57.58
C GLN A 6 -25.70 6.34 -58.63
N GLU A 7 -25.66 7.65 -58.43
CA GLU A 7 -26.14 8.63 -59.40
C GLU A 7 -25.26 8.67 -60.65
N LEU A 8 -23.94 8.50 -60.51
CA LEU A 8 -23.02 8.37 -61.63
C LEU A 8 -23.30 7.11 -62.46
N ARG A 9 -23.52 5.95 -61.82
CA ARG A 9 -23.92 4.71 -62.53
C ARG A 9 -25.23 4.88 -63.30
N LEU A 10 -26.22 5.55 -62.70
CA LEU A 10 -27.49 5.81 -63.37
C LEU A 10 -27.31 6.76 -64.58
N ARG A 11 -26.43 7.76 -64.46
CA ARG A 11 -26.12 8.72 -65.53
C ARG A 11 -25.40 8.06 -66.71
N ILE A 12 -24.42 7.19 -66.43
CA ILE A 12 -23.69 6.37 -67.41
C ILE A 12 -24.70 5.51 -68.17
N GLN A 13 -25.54 4.75 -67.45
CA GLN A 13 -26.53 3.87 -68.06
C GLN A 13 -27.58 4.62 -68.92
N GLN A 14 -27.96 5.83 -68.52
CA GLN A 14 -28.86 6.68 -69.30
C GLN A 14 -28.20 7.22 -70.56
N LEU A 15 -26.90 7.56 -70.51
CA LEU A 15 -26.13 8.01 -71.66
C LEU A 15 -25.93 6.88 -72.67
N GLU A 16 -25.58 5.67 -72.21
CA GLU A 16 -25.44 4.47 -73.06
C GLU A 16 -26.72 4.14 -73.83
N ARG A 17 -27.89 4.21 -73.17
CA ARG A 17 -29.18 3.98 -73.85
C ARG A 17 -29.46 5.05 -74.91
N ARG A 18 -29.09 6.30 -74.66
CA ARG A 18 -29.29 7.42 -75.59
C ARG A 18 -28.36 7.29 -76.80
N THR A 19 -27.08 6.99 -76.58
CA THR A 19 -26.13 6.75 -77.68
C THR A 19 -26.54 5.56 -78.53
N GLN A 20 -27.07 4.50 -77.93
CA GLN A 20 -27.55 3.34 -78.68
C GLN A 20 -28.81 3.64 -79.50
N ALA A 21 -29.71 4.48 -78.99
CA ALA A 21 -30.88 4.96 -79.75
C ALA A 21 -30.47 5.85 -80.93
N GLU A 22 -29.52 6.77 -80.75
CA GLU A 22 -28.98 7.62 -81.81
C GLU A 22 -28.24 6.79 -82.88
N TYR A 23 -27.51 5.74 -82.47
CA TYR A 23 -26.87 4.80 -83.38
C TYR A 23 -27.91 4.01 -84.21
N SER A 24 -29.00 3.56 -83.59
CA SER A 24 -30.09 2.90 -84.33
C SER A 24 -30.76 3.85 -85.34
N ALA A 25 -31.00 5.12 -84.97
CA ALA A 25 -31.57 6.10 -85.89
C ALA A 25 -30.64 6.41 -87.07
N ALA A 26 -29.33 6.51 -86.84
CA ALA A 26 -28.34 6.67 -87.90
C ALA A 26 -28.31 5.46 -88.85
N LYS A 27 -28.44 4.25 -88.30
CA LYS A 27 -28.52 3.00 -89.07
C LYS A 27 -29.78 2.94 -89.94
N ASP A 28 -30.93 3.35 -89.40
CA ASP A 28 -32.21 3.38 -90.13
C ASP A 28 -32.17 4.36 -91.31
N ILE A 29 -31.51 5.52 -91.15
CA ILE A 29 -31.31 6.49 -92.25
C ILE A 29 -30.45 5.89 -93.37
N LEU A 30 -29.39 5.15 -93.00
CA LEU A 30 -28.49 4.46 -93.93
C LEU A 30 -29.19 3.32 -94.69
N GLU A 31 -30.02 2.54 -93.99
CA GLU A 31 -30.76 1.43 -94.58
C GLU A 31 -31.88 1.91 -95.52
N ASN A 32 -32.54 3.03 -95.18
CA ASN A 32 -33.53 3.68 -96.05
C ASN A 32 -32.90 4.32 -97.29
N TYR A 33 -31.63 4.77 -97.22
CA TYR A 33 -30.89 5.25 -98.38
C TYR A 33 -30.61 4.12 -99.38
N GLN A 34 -30.21 2.94 -98.89
CA GLN A 34 -29.91 1.76 -99.72
C GLN A 34 -31.15 1.11 -100.36
N LYS A 35 -32.35 1.32 -99.82
CA LYS A 35 -33.62 0.76 -100.32
C LYS A 35 -34.30 1.58 -101.42
N THR A 36 -33.73 2.71 -101.89
CA THR A 36 -34.29 3.45 -103.03
C THR A 36 -33.95 2.75 -104.36
N PRO A 37 -34.92 2.23 -105.14
CA PRO A 37 -34.61 1.47 -106.34
C PRO A 37 -34.26 2.42 -107.50
N THR A 38 -33.02 2.33 -107.97
CA THR A 38 -32.66 2.67 -109.35
C THR A 38 -33.31 1.64 -110.27
N ASP A 39 -34.46 1.94 -110.87
CA ASP A 39 -34.96 1.14 -111.99
C ASP A 39 -35.65 2.02 -113.04
N GLY A 40 -34.96 2.19 -114.16
CA GLY A 40 -35.54 2.67 -115.40
C GLY A 40 -36.09 1.49 -116.19
N LYS A 41 -37.39 1.52 -116.53
CA LYS A 41 -37.92 0.71 -117.63
C LYS A 41 -39.15 1.36 -118.28
N THR A 42 -39.00 1.55 -119.59
CA THR A 42 -39.90 2.10 -120.59
C THR A 42 -41.15 1.25 -120.82
N ILE A 43 -42.36 1.85 -120.81
CA ILE A 43 -43.50 1.45 -121.66
C ILE A 43 -44.28 2.72 -122.07
N CYS A 44 -44.42 2.93 -123.38
CA CYS A 44 -45.13 4.03 -124.02
C CYS A 44 -46.67 3.91 -123.94
N ARG A 45 -47.38 5.00 -123.63
CA ARG A 45 -48.58 5.46 -124.39
C ARG A 45 -49.08 6.84 -123.91
N SER A 46 -48.97 7.82 -124.82
CA SER A 46 -49.70 9.10 -124.94
C SER A 46 -49.57 10.21 -123.86
N PRO A 47 -49.50 11.50 -124.27
CA PRO A 47 -49.29 12.70 -123.42
C PRO A 47 -50.64 13.22 -122.83
N PRO A 48 -50.73 14.25 -121.93
CA PRO A 48 -49.84 15.41 -121.80
C PRO A 48 -49.60 15.97 -120.36
N LYS A 49 -48.43 16.62 -120.19
CA LYS A 49 -48.22 17.99 -119.65
C LYS A 49 -46.75 18.16 -119.28
N LEU A 50 -46.16 19.29 -119.67
CA LEU A 50 -44.77 19.65 -119.40
C LEU A 50 -44.46 19.57 -117.89
N GLY A 51 -43.74 18.50 -117.51
CA GLY A 51 -43.02 18.39 -116.24
C GLY A 51 -41.59 18.93 -116.39
N PRO A 52 -40.93 19.28 -115.27
CA PRO A 52 -39.68 20.04 -115.29
C PRO A 52 -38.51 19.27 -115.91
N SER A 53 -37.55 20.03 -116.46
CA SER A 53 -36.31 19.56 -117.10
C SER A 53 -35.54 18.55 -116.24
N SER A 54 -35.07 17.43 -116.84
CA SER A 54 -34.24 16.37 -116.21
C SER A 54 -33.08 16.89 -115.34
N LYS A 55 -32.54 18.08 -115.64
CA LYS A 55 -31.45 18.71 -114.86
C LYS A 55 -31.90 19.17 -113.47
N SER A 56 -33.16 19.59 -113.33
CA SER A 56 -33.73 20.04 -112.04
C SER A 56 -33.99 18.88 -111.06
N ILE A 57 -34.22 17.67 -111.58
CA ILE A 57 -34.41 16.45 -110.77
C ILE A 57 -33.06 16.02 -110.17
N GLU A 58 -31.99 16.00 -110.97
CA GLU A 58 -30.64 15.69 -110.47
C GLU A 58 -30.13 16.69 -109.43
N GLU A 59 -30.42 17.98 -109.59
CA GLU A 59 -30.07 19.01 -108.61
C GLU A 59 -30.84 18.84 -107.29
N CYS A 60 -32.13 18.51 -107.37
CA CYS A 60 -32.95 18.18 -106.19
C CYS A 60 -32.45 16.92 -105.47
N GLU A 61 -32.02 15.88 -106.21
CA GLU A 61 -31.47 14.66 -105.62
C GLU A 61 -30.10 14.90 -104.97
N LYS A 62 -29.22 15.69 -105.60
CA LYS A 62 -27.94 16.11 -105.00
C LYS A 62 -28.16 16.92 -103.72
N HIS A 63 -29.14 17.83 -103.71
CA HIS A 63 -29.48 18.61 -102.53
C HIS A 63 -30.04 17.73 -101.40
N ARG A 64 -30.87 16.72 -101.74
CA ARG A 64 -31.37 15.73 -100.78
C ARG A 64 -30.26 14.86 -100.21
N GLN A 65 -29.33 14.40 -101.05
CA GLN A 65 -28.15 13.62 -100.62
C GLN A 65 -27.25 14.45 -99.70
N PHE A 66 -26.97 15.70 -100.06
CA PHE A 66 -26.19 16.60 -99.22
C PHE A 66 -26.84 16.85 -97.85
N THR A 67 -28.15 17.03 -97.82
CA THR A 67 -28.92 17.18 -96.58
C THR A 67 -28.83 15.93 -95.70
N LEU A 68 -28.96 14.74 -96.28
CA LEU A 68 -28.84 13.46 -95.56
C LEU A 68 -27.42 13.21 -95.03
N ILE A 69 -26.39 13.52 -95.84
CA ILE A 69 -24.98 13.40 -95.41
C ILE A 69 -24.68 14.35 -94.25
N ASN A 70 -25.19 15.59 -94.29
CA ASN A 70 -25.05 16.53 -93.18
C ASN A 70 -25.77 16.06 -91.91
N GLN A 71 -26.95 15.45 -92.04
CA GLN A 71 -27.66 14.84 -90.90
C GLN A 71 -26.87 13.66 -90.31
N LEU A 72 -26.32 12.79 -91.15
CA LEU A 72 -25.48 11.67 -90.72
C LEU A 72 -24.21 12.16 -90.00
N ASN A 73 -23.51 13.13 -90.58
CA ASN A 73 -22.32 13.73 -89.98
C ASN A 73 -22.63 14.41 -88.64
N GLY A 74 -23.78 15.08 -88.53
CA GLY A 74 -24.28 15.65 -87.29
C GLY A 74 -24.50 14.61 -86.20
N LEU A 75 -25.16 13.49 -86.53
CA LEU A 75 -25.37 12.37 -85.61
C LEU A 75 -24.05 11.69 -85.20
N GLN A 76 -23.11 11.49 -86.12
CA GLN A 76 -21.80 10.93 -85.80
C GLN A 76 -20.97 11.83 -84.88
N CYS A 77 -21.07 13.15 -85.02
CA CYS A 77 -20.44 14.08 -84.09
C CYS A 77 -21.10 14.05 -82.70
N ALA A 78 -22.43 13.93 -82.64
CA ALA A 78 -23.15 13.80 -81.37
C ALA A 78 -22.79 12.51 -80.63
N VAL A 79 -22.72 11.37 -81.34
CA VAL A 79 -22.30 10.07 -80.79
C VAL A 79 -20.86 10.16 -80.26
N ARG A 80 -19.92 10.69 -81.03
CA ARG A 80 -18.51 10.84 -80.58
C ARG A 80 -18.38 11.74 -79.35
N ALA A 81 -19.16 12.81 -79.27
CA ALA A 81 -19.18 13.69 -78.10
C ALA A 81 -19.70 12.97 -76.85
N LYS A 82 -20.71 12.09 -77.01
CA LYS A 82 -21.29 11.31 -75.91
C LYS A 82 -20.40 10.15 -75.47
N GLU A 83 -19.73 9.49 -76.41
CA GLU A 83 -18.70 8.47 -76.12
C GLU A 83 -17.55 9.08 -75.31
N SER A 84 -17.10 10.28 -75.67
CA SER A 84 -16.08 10.99 -74.90
C SER A 84 -16.55 11.30 -73.47
N GLN A 85 -17.80 11.76 -73.31
CA GLN A 85 -18.42 11.98 -72.00
C GLN A 85 -18.56 10.70 -71.17
N LEU A 86 -18.85 9.56 -71.82
CA LEU A 86 -18.92 8.27 -71.15
C LEU A 86 -17.55 7.83 -70.63
N VAL A 87 -16.52 7.95 -71.46
CA VAL A 87 -15.14 7.61 -71.06
C VAL A 87 -14.67 8.47 -69.89
N GLU A 88 -14.97 9.78 -69.89
CA GLU A 88 -14.65 10.67 -68.77
C GLU A 88 -15.38 10.28 -67.48
N LEU A 89 -16.68 9.95 -67.57
CA LEU A 89 -17.46 9.54 -66.41
C LEU A 89 -17.02 8.18 -65.85
N GLU A 90 -16.66 7.23 -66.72
CA GLU A 90 -16.11 5.92 -66.32
C GLU A 90 -14.74 6.05 -65.64
N GLN A 91 -13.88 6.95 -66.14
CA GLN A 91 -12.59 7.25 -65.51
C GLN A 91 -12.77 7.90 -64.13
N ALA A 92 -13.68 8.87 -64.02
CA ALA A 92 -14.02 9.50 -62.74
C ALA A 92 -14.60 8.49 -61.73
N PHE A 93 -15.42 7.55 -62.21
CA PHE A 93 -15.99 6.49 -61.38
C PHE A 93 -14.91 5.52 -60.86
N LYS A 94 -13.97 5.09 -61.73
CA LYS A 94 -12.84 4.24 -61.33
C LYS A 94 -11.89 4.93 -60.34
N ALA A 95 -11.67 6.24 -60.49
CA ALA A 95 -10.88 7.01 -59.54
C ALA A 95 -11.53 7.02 -58.13
N LEU A 96 -12.85 7.22 -58.07
CA LEU A 96 -13.60 7.17 -56.82
C LEU A 96 -13.62 5.79 -56.16
N GLU A 97 -13.68 4.71 -56.94
CA GLU A 97 -13.62 3.33 -56.42
C GLU A 97 -12.24 3.01 -55.82
N LEU A 98 -11.15 3.54 -56.39
CA LEU A 98 -9.80 3.41 -55.83
C LEU A 98 -9.67 4.15 -54.48
N ASP A 99 -10.18 5.39 -54.41
CA ASP A 99 -10.17 6.21 -53.19
C ASP A 99 -11.06 5.65 -52.07
N SER A 100 -12.03 4.79 -52.39
CA SER A 100 -12.94 4.16 -51.41
C SER A 100 -12.40 2.87 -50.82
N THR A 101 -11.29 2.32 -51.34
CA THR A 101 -10.63 1.18 -50.70
C THR A 101 -9.82 1.68 -49.52
N PRO A 102 -9.96 1.09 -48.32
CA PRO A 102 -9.18 1.52 -47.17
C PRO A 102 -7.70 1.35 -47.52
N ASP A 103 -7.01 2.48 -47.59
CA ASP A 103 -5.60 2.51 -47.93
C ASP A 103 -4.81 1.71 -46.88
N GLY A 104 -3.71 1.08 -47.29
CA GLY A 104 -2.89 0.27 -46.38
C GLY A 104 -2.42 1.07 -45.15
N ASP A 105 -2.33 2.39 -45.30
CA ASP A 105 -1.98 3.32 -44.23
C ASP A 105 -3.12 3.54 -43.23
N GLU A 106 -4.40 3.51 -43.65
CA GLU A 106 -5.53 3.57 -42.73
C GLU A 106 -5.58 2.32 -41.84
N GLN A 107 -5.23 1.16 -42.40
CA GLN A 107 -5.16 -0.09 -41.67
C GLN A 107 -3.98 -0.14 -40.68
N ARG A 108 -2.84 0.45 -41.04
CA ARG A 108 -1.70 0.66 -40.12
C ARG A 108 -2.03 1.62 -39.00
N CYS A 109 -2.69 2.75 -39.30
CA CYS A 109 -3.18 3.68 -38.29
C CYS A 109 -4.13 2.99 -37.31
N ASN A 110 -5.11 2.23 -37.80
CA ASN A 110 -6.03 1.47 -36.96
C ASN A 110 -5.32 0.43 -36.07
N GLN A 111 -4.28 -0.22 -36.59
CA GLN A 111 -3.48 -1.15 -35.79
C GLN A 111 -2.65 -0.43 -34.72
N CYS A 112 -2.09 0.73 -35.05
CA CYS A 112 -1.38 1.59 -34.09
C CYS A 112 -2.31 2.07 -32.97
N VAL A 113 -3.51 2.54 -33.31
CA VAL A 113 -4.54 2.95 -32.33
C VAL A 113 -4.85 1.81 -31.36
N ARG A 114 -5.11 0.60 -31.85
CA ARG A 114 -5.37 -0.56 -30.97
C ARG A 114 -4.18 -0.89 -30.06
N GLN A 115 -2.95 -0.76 -30.54
CA GLN A 115 -1.77 -0.98 -29.72
C GLN A 115 -1.64 0.08 -28.62
N LEU A 116 -1.89 1.35 -28.96
CA LEU A 116 -1.89 2.46 -28.01
C LEU A 116 -2.97 2.29 -26.95
N GLU A 117 -4.20 1.93 -27.35
CA GLU A 117 -5.32 1.64 -26.44
C GLU A 117 -4.98 0.51 -25.47
N ASN A 118 -4.44 -0.61 -25.98
CA ASN A 118 -4.00 -1.73 -25.13
C ASN A 118 -2.87 -1.32 -24.18
N SER A 119 -1.94 -0.47 -24.62
CA SER A 119 -0.86 0.02 -23.78
C SER A 119 -1.36 0.95 -22.68
N LEU A 120 -2.37 1.77 -23.00
CA LEU A 120 -3.01 2.69 -22.08
C LEU A 120 -3.83 1.94 -21.04
N GLU A 121 -4.64 0.94 -21.43
CA GLU A 121 -5.38 0.09 -20.50
C GLU A 121 -4.44 -0.65 -19.54
N LYS A 122 -3.33 -1.21 -20.05
CA LYS A 122 -2.29 -1.84 -19.22
C LYS A 122 -1.66 -0.85 -18.23
N MET A 123 -1.42 0.39 -18.66
CA MET A 123 -0.86 1.43 -17.79
C MET A 123 -1.86 1.82 -16.70
N THR A 124 -3.13 2.00 -17.05
CA THR A 124 -4.21 2.27 -16.09
C THR A 124 -4.33 1.16 -15.06
N MET A 125 -4.34 -0.11 -15.47
CA MET A 125 -4.33 -1.24 -14.54
C MET A 125 -3.11 -1.18 -13.60
N LYS A 126 -1.91 -0.91 -14.11
CA LYS A 126 -0.70 -0.77 -13.29
C LYS A 126 -0.79 0.38 -12.29
N ILE A 127 -1.36 1.52 -12.68
CA ILE A 127 -1.57 2.67 -11.78
C ILE A 127 -2.54 2.30 -10.67
N THR A 128 -3.71 1.72 -11.01
CA THR A 128 -4.70 1.33 -10.00
C THR A 128 -4.18 0.29 -9.01
N GLU A 129 -3.36 -0.67 -9.47
CA GLU A 129 -2.73 -1.64 -8.59
C GLU A 129 -1.62 -1.02 -7.73
N ALA A 130 -0.82 -0.10 -8.29
CA ALA A 130 0.17 0.65 -7.52
C ALA A 130 -0.48 1.51 -6.42
N GLU A 131 -1.60 2.18 -6.72
CA GLU A 131 -2.39 2.93 -5.75
C GLU A 131 -2.96 2.03 -4.65
N ARG A 132 -3.47 0.84 -5.01
CA ARG A 132 -3.94 -0.17 -4.04
C ARG A 132 -2.83 -0.63 -3.12
N ILE A 133 -1.65 -0.91 -3.68
CA ILE A 133 -0.45 -1.30 -2.94
C ILE A 133 -0.01 -0.16 -2.00
N GLN A 134 0.09 1.07 -2.51
CA GLN A 134 0.46 2.26 -1.72
C GLN A 134 -0.50 2.49 -0.56
N THR A 135 -1.81 2.42 -0.80
CA THR A 135 -2.84 2.56 0.24
C THR A 135 -2.69 1.50 1.32
N THR A 136 -2.35 0.27 0.92
CA THR A 136 -2.11 -0.84 1.85
C THR A 136 -0.86 -0.59 2.70
N TYR A 137 0.25 -0.15 2.08
CA TYR A 137 1.47 0.21 2.81
C TYR A 137 1.24 1.35 3.80
N LEU A 138 0.53 2.41 3.40
CA LEU A 138 0.19 3.52 4.29
C LEU A 138 -0.60 3.04 5.50
N ARG A 139 -1.60 2.18 5.31
CA ARG A 139 -2.37 1.59 6.42
C ARG A 139 -1.51 0.76 7.37
N VAL A 140 -0.55 0.00 6.84
CA VAL A 140 0.41 -0.77 7.65
C VAL A 140 1.31 0.19 8.44
N CYS A 141 1.82 1.24 7.81
CA CYS A 141 2.62 2.25 8.49
C CYS A 141 1.86 2.96 9.61
N GLU A 142 0.60 3.35 9.37
CA GLU A 142 -0.27 3.95 10.39
C GLU A 142 -0.48 3.00 11.58
N HIS A 143 -0.72 1.72 11.31
CA HIS A 143 -0.89 0.71 12.36
C HIS A 143 0.38 0.52 13.18
N LEU A 144 1.53 0.36 12.52
CA LEU A 144 2.83 0.25 13.19
C LEU A 144 3.16 1.50 14.00
N HIS A 145 2.84 2.69 13.47
CA HIS A 145 3.02 3.94 14.19
C HIS A 145 2.15 3.99 15.46
N TRP A 146 0.88 3.58 15.35
CA TRP A 146 0.00 3.46 16.50
C TRP A 146 0.52 2.45 17.53
N GLU A 147 1.00 1.28 17.11
CA GLU A 147 1.60 0.29 18.01
C GLU A 147 2.82 0.86 18.73
N VAL A 148 3.74 1.51 18.02
CA VAL A 148 4.92 2.14 18.61
C VAL A 148 4.53 3.20 19.64
N LEU A 149 3.46 3.95 19.41
CA LEU A 149 2.94 4.93 20.38
C LEU A 149 2.30 4.27 21.61
N GLN A 150 1.69 3.10 21.48
CA GLN A 150 1.06 2.37 22.60
C GLN A 150 2.06 1.56 23.43
N MET A 151 3.16 1.11 22.83
CA MET A 151 4.17 0.28 23.49
C MET A 151 4.68 0.88 24.82
N PRO A 152 5.05 2.17 24.92
CA PRO A 152 5.48 2.78 26.18
C PRO A 152 4.42 2.69 27.28
N MET A 153 3.14 2.96 26.97
CA MET A 153 2.05 2.85 27.94
C MET A 153 1.92 1.42 28.47
N THR A 154 2.00 0.41 27.59
CA THR A 154 1.94 -0.99 28.02
C THR A 154 3.17 -1.40 28.85
N LEU A 155 4.34 -0.86 28.51
CA LEU A 155 5.57 -1.10 29.26
C LEU A 155 5.51 -0.46 30.66
N ASP A 156 5.00 0.76 30.75
CA ASP A 156 4.80 1.47 32.02
C ASP A 156 3.80 0.73 32.92
N GLN A 157 2.70 0.21 32.35
CA GLN A 157 1.75 -0.62 33.08
C GLN A 157 2.40 -1.89 33.64
N LEU A 158 3.21 -2.59 32.83
CA LEU A 158 3.92 -3.78 33.26
C LEU A 158 4.98 -3.44 34.33
N GLN A 159 5.73 -2.36 34.15
CA GLN A 159 6.72 -1.89 35.11
C GLN A 159 6.07 -1.55 36.45
N ASN A 160 4.93 -0.86 36.45
CA ASN A 160 4.18 -0.55 37.67
C ASN A 160 3.68 -1.83 38.37
N SER A 161 3.24 -2.84 37.62
CA SER A 161 2.84 -4.13 38.18
C SER A 161 4.03 -4.86 38.83
N VAL A 162 5.20 -4.84 38.19
CA VAL A 162 6.43 -5.44 38.74
C VAL A 162 6.87 -4.72 40.00
N VAL A 163 6.89 -3.37 40.00
CA VAL A 163 7.24 -2.57 41.17
C VAL A 163 6.26 -2.82 42.33
N GLY A 164 4.96 -2.90 42.03
CA GLY A 164 3.93 -3.27 43.01
C GLY A 164 4.19 -4.65 43.62
N GLY A 165 4.44 -5.67 42.79
CA GLY A 165 4.75 -7.03 43.25
C GLY A 165 6.05 -7.10 44.06
N GLN A 166 7.08 -6.32 43.71
CA GLN A 166 8.31 -6.23 44.50
C GLN A 166 8.06 -5.59 45.87
N ALA A 167 7.23 -4.55 45.94
CA ALA A 167 6.85 -3.93 47.21
C ALA A 167 6.07 -4.91 48.09
N GLU A 168 5.10 -5.64 47.53
CA GLU A 168 4.36 -6.69 48.23
C GLU A 168 5.31 -7.79 48.75
N LEU A 169 6.22 -8.29 47.91
CA LEU A 169 7.21 -9.27 48.33
C LEU A 169 8.10 -8.75 49.47
N GLY A 170 8.51 -7.47 49.40
CA GLY A 170 9.25 -6.79 50.46
C GLY A 170 8.49 -6.76 51.78
N THR A 171 7.18 -6.47 51.76
CA THR A 171 6.36 -6.49 52.98
C THR A 171 6.22 -7.91 53.55
N VAL A 172 6.01 -8.92 52.70
CA VAL A 172 5.94 -10.34 53.13
C VAL A 172 7.28 -10.79 53.72
N ALA A 173 8.41 -10.44 53.11
CA ALA A 173 9.73 -10.75 53.63
C ALA A 173 9.96 -10.11 55.00
N HIS A 174 9.56 -8.84 55.18
CA HIS A 174 9.65 -8.15 56.46
C HIS A 174 8.79 -8.82 57.54
N ILE A 175 7.55 -9.19 57.21
CA ILE A 175 6.66 -9.93 58.13
C ILE A 175 7.28 -11.28 58.51
N SER A 176 7.83 -12.02 57.54
CA SER A 176 8.51 -13.30 57.78
C SER A 176 9.70 -13.15 58.71
N HIS A 177 10.58 -12.16 58.47
CA HIS A 177 11.71 -11.88 59.34
C HIS A 177 11.27 -11.51 60.76
N THR A 178 10.22 -10.71 60.89
CA THR A 178 9.66 -10.33 62.20
C THR A 178 9.09 -11.55 62.92
N ALA A 179 8.38 -12.43 62.21
CA ALA A 179 7.85 -13.66 62.77
C ALA A 179 8.95 -14.62 63.23
N VAL A 180 10.02 -14.79 62.45
CA VAL A 180 11.20 -15.59 62.85
C VAL A 180 11.87 -15.00 64.08
N ALA A 181 12.08 -13.69 64.14
CA ALA A 181 12.65 -13.02 65.31
C ALA A 181 11.78 -13.19 66.57
N ALA A 182 10.45 -13.13 66.42
CA ALA A 182 9.52 -13.39 67.51
C ALA A 182 9.61 -14.86 67.99
N LEU A 183 9.69 -15.82 67.07
CA LEU A 183 9.89 -17.23 67.39
C LEU A 183 11.22 -17.47 68.12
N ASP A 184 12.31 -16.84 67.71
CA ASP A 184 13.60 -17.00 68.38
C ASP A 184 13.61 -16.34 69.77
N SER A 185 12.95 -15.19 69.93
CA SER A 185 12.74 -14.55 71.23
C SER A 185 11.94 -15.45 72.18
N THR A 186 10.82 -16.01 71.72
CA THR A 186 10.00 -16.94 72.53
C THR A 186 10.73 -18.22 72.88
N LYS A 187 11.51 -18.80 71.95
CA LYS A 187 12.39 -19.95 72.25
C LYS A 187 13.44 -19.61 73.31
N SER A 188 14.08 -18.44 73.20
CA SER A 188 15.06 -18.00 74.21
C SER A 188 14.42 -17.83 75.59
N GLN A 189 13.21 -17.24 75.64
CA GLN A 189 12.45 -17.12 76.89
C GLN A 189 12.07 -18.48 77.47
N LEU A 190 11.63 -19.43 76.62
CA LEU A 190 11.32 -20.80 77.05
C LEU A 190 12.54 -21.49 77.66
N VAL A 191 13.70 -21.43 76.99
CA VAL A 191 14.95 -22.00 77.52
C VAL A 191 15.34 -21.34 78.85
N GLN A 192 15.11 -20.04 79.01
CA GLN A 192 15.37 -19.34 80.27
C GLN A 192 14.44 -19.83 81.38
N ILE A 193 13.14 -19.98 81.11
CA ILE A 193 12.15 -20.50 82.07
C ILE A 193 12.48 -21.95 82.42
N GLU A 194 12.82 -22.80 81.45
CA GLU A 194 13.24 -24.18 81.69
C GLU A 194 14.46 -24.24 82.62
N ARG A 195 15.47 -23.40 82.38
CA ARG A 195 16.65 -23.30 83.27
C ARG A 195 16.24 -22.91 84.69
N GLN A 196 15.38 -21.90 84.85
CA GLN A 196 14.86 -21.48 86.15
C GLN A 196 14.11 -22.61 86.87
N LEU A 197 13.23 -23.33 86.17
CA LEU A 197 12.52 -24.48 86.74
C LEU A 197 13.46 -25.62 87.13
N THR A 198 14.54 -25.86 86.36
CA THR A 198 15.54 -26.88 86.74
C THR A 198 16.35 -26.47 87.96
N THR A 199 16.66 -25.19 88.13
CA THR A 199 17.36 -24.69 89.34
C THR A 199 16.45 -24.76 90.55
N GLU A 200 15.19 -24.30 90.44
CA GLU A 200 14.20 -24.42 91.52
C GLU A 200 13.95 -25.88 91.91
N ARG A 201 13.81 -26.79 90.92
CA ARG A 201 13.67 -28.23 91.19
C ARG A 201 14.89 -28.76 91.95
N ARG A 202 16.11 -28.38 91.55
CA ARG A 202 17.35 -28.80 92.21
C ARG A 202 17.39 -28.30 93.65
N GLU A 203 17.06 -27.03 93.90
CA GLU A 203 17.01 -26.44 95.24
C GLU A 203 15.96 -27.13 96.13
N MET A 204 14.77 -27.41 95.59
CA MET A 204 13.75 -28.17 96.32
C MET A 204 14.19 -29.61 96.63
N GLU A 205 14.85 -30.28 95.68
CA GLU A 205 15.37 -31.63 95.87
C GLU A 205 16.51 -31.65 96.90
N GLU A 206 17.39 -30.66 96.88
CA GLU A 206 18.42 -30.46 97.91
C GLU A 206 17.79 -30.27 99.30
N ALA A 207 16.77 -29.40 99.43
CA ALA A 207 16.03 -29.22 100.68
C ALA A 207 15.31 -30.50 101.15
N LEU A 208 14.70 -31.27 100.23
CA LEU A 208 14.09 -32.57 100.55
C LEU A 208 15.15 -33.60 100.98
N ASN A 209 16.31 -33.62 100.34
CA ASN A 209 17.43 -34.49 100.72
C ASN A 209 18.00 -34.11 102.07
N GLU A 210 18.12 -32.82 102.39
CA GLU A 210 18.53 -32.34 103.72
C GLU A 210 17.55 -32.78 104.80
N THR A 211 16.24 -32.56 104.60
CA THR A 211 15.22 -33.03 105.56
C THR A 211 15.19 -34.54 105.70
N ARG A 212 15.41 -35.30 104.60
CA ARG A 212 15.55 -36.76 104.63
C ARG A 212 16.78 -37.19 105.43
N ARG A 213 17.95 -36.57 105.23
CA ARG A 213 19.17 -36.83 106.01
C ARG A 213 18.97 -36.55 107.49
N MET A 214 18.27 -35.47 107.85
CA MET A 214 17.95 -35.17 109.25
C MET A 214 17.04 -36.25 109.86
N LYS A 215 16.01 -36.69 109.13
CA LYS A 215 15.14 -37.80 109.58
C LYS A 215 15.90 -39.11 109.70
N GLU A 216 16.79 -39.42 108.75
CA GLU A 216 17.62 -40.61 108.76
C GLU A 216 18.55 -40.63 109.98
N LYS A 217 19.25 -39.53 110.29
CA LYS A 217 20.03 -39.38 111.52
C LYS A 217 19.20 -39.62 112.79
N VAL A 218 17.95 -39.15 112.82
CA VAL A 218 17.03 -39.39 113.94
C VAL A 218 16.64 -40.87 114.04
N VAL A 219 16.39 -41.55 112.92
CA VAL A 219 16.08 -42.98 112.86
C VAL A 219 17.31 -43.80 113.23
N GLU A 220 18.49 -43.48 112.71
CA GLU A 220 19.76 -44.13 113.05
C GLU A 220 20.06 -43.99 114.54
N GLY A 221 19.93 -42.78 115.11
CA GLY A 221 20.05 -42.59 116.55
C GLY A 221 18.95 -43.28 117.38
N ARG A 222 17.75 -43.56 116.80
CA ARG A 222 16.74 -44.43 117.43
C ARG A 222 17.15 -45.90 117.37
N LEU A 223 17.64 -46.36 116.23
CA LEU A 223 18.10 -47.74 116.01
C LEU A 223 19.38 -48.04 116.80
N GLU A 224 20.28 -47.08 117.02
CA GLU A 224 21.42 -47.23 117.93
C GLU A 224 20.95 -47.40 119.37
N ARG A 225 20.02 -46.56 119.84
CA ARG A 225 19.38 -46.74 121.16
C ARG A 225 18.65 -48.06 121.27
N GLU A 226 18.03 -48.52 120.18
CA GLU A 226 17.38 -49.83 120.12
C GLU A 226 18.42 -50.96 120.10
N ARG A 227 19.54 -50.83 119.39
CA ARG A 227 20.66 -51.81 119.40
C ARG A 227 21.34 -51.86 120.76
N GLU A 228 21.49 -50.74 121.46
CA GLU A 228 21.93 -50.70 122.85
C GLU A 228 20.90 -51.36 123.78
N GLY A 229 19.61 -51.13 123.53
CA GLY A 229 18.50 -51.80 124.21
C GLY A 229 18.42 -53.31 123.93
N GLN A 230 18.70 -53.73 122.69
CA GLN A 230 18.73 -55.10 122.23
C GLN A 230 20.02 -55.80 122.67
N GLN A 231 21.16 -55.13 122.78
CA GLN A 231 22.37 -55.67 123.42
C GLN A 231 22.17 -55.85 124.94
N ARG A 232 21.32 -55.04 125.57
CA ARG A 232 20.86 -55.25 126.96
C ARG A 232 19.79 -56.36 127.06
N ALA A 233 18.91 -56.51 126.07
CA ALA A 233 17.86 -57.53 126.03
C ALA A 233 18.33 -58.91 125.49
N SER A 234 19.42 -58.97 124.73
CA SER A 234 19.99 -60.22 124.15
C SER A 234 20.82 -61.04 125.16
N LYS A 235 20.83 -60.64 126.44
CA LYS A 235 21.26 -61.49 127.57
C LYS A 235 20.11 -62.30 128.19
N SER A 236 18.87 -62.17 127.69
CA SER A 236 17.77 -63.04 128.12
C SER A 236 17.03 -63.63 126.93
N GLN A 237 17.21 -64.95 126.80
CA GLN A 237 16.28 -65.90 126.20
C GLN A 237 16.36 -66.18 124.68
N LYS A 238 17.08 -67.28 124.39
CA LYS A 238 16.93 -68.15 123.22
C LYS A 238 15.68 -69.05 123.36
N LEU A 239 15.25 -69.63 122.22
CA LEU A 239 14.32 -70.77 121.98
C LEU A 239 12.83 -70.36 121.92
N LYS A 240 11.98 -70.67 120.93
CA LYS A 240 11.83 -71.67 119.83
C LYS A 240 10.85 -71.05 118.80
N ASP A 241 11.02 -71.13 117.48
CA ASP A 241 10.77 -72.22 116.50
C ASP A 241 9.48 -72.03 115.64
N GLN A 242 9.69 -72.15 114.32
CA GLN A 242 8.84 -72.46 113.16
C GLN A 242 7.36 -72.03 113.02
N GLY A 243 7.02 -71.55 111.80
CA GLY A 243 5.81 -72.03 111.10
C GLY A 243 5.11 -71.13 110.07
N ARG A 244 5.31 -71.44 108.78
CA ARG A 244 4.36 -71.47 107.63
C ARG A 244 3.77 -70.18 106.98
N ARG A 245 4.08 -70.10 105.67
CA ARG A 245 3.21 -70.08 104.46
C ARG A 245 2.01 -69.12 104.36
N GLY A 246 1.91 -68.52 103.16
CA GLY A 246 0.65 -68.45 102.40
C GLY A 246 0.41 -67.13 101.67
N ASN A 247 0.71 -67.11 100.36
CA ASN A 247 -0.23 -66.87 99.24
C ASN A 247 -0.57 -65.39 98.96
N ALA A 248 -0.19 -64.85 97.80
CA ALA A 248 -0.81 -65.05 96.48
C ALA A 248 -2.11 -64.25 96.31
N LYS A 249 -2.14 -63.35 95.32
CA LYS A 249 -3.13 -63.21 94.24
C LYS A 249 -2.82 -61.93 93.46
N GLU A 250 -2.56 -62.02 92.16
CA GLU A 250 -3.49 -62.28 91.04
C GLU A 250 -4.42 -61.12 90.73
N GLY A 251 -4.55 -60.87 89.42
CA GLY A 251 -5.42 -59.89 88.78
C GLY A 251 -4.64 -59.20 87.67
N GLY A 252 -4.39 -59.81 86.50
CA GLY A 252 -5.22 -60.79 85.82
C GLY A 252 -6.16 -60.08 84.84
N THR A 253 -5.92 -60.35 83.56
CA THR A 253 -6.86 -60.39 82.42
C THR A 253 -7.43 -59.06 81.90
N ASP A 254 -7.16 -58.66 80.66
CA ASP A 254 -7.46 -59.30 79.35
C ASP A 254 -8.76 -58.70 78.76
N VAL A 255 -8.92 -58.89 77.45
CA VAL A 255 -10.09 -58.62 76.60
C VAL A 255 -10.03 -57.23 75.95
N THR A 256 -9.47 -57.05 74.75
CA THR A 256 -9.66 -57.76 73.47
C THR A 256 -11.02 -57.45 72.82
N VAL A 257 -10.91 -57.08 71.55
CA VAL A 257 -11.81 -57.33 70.42
C VAL A 257 -12.64 -56.14 69.92
N PRO A 258 -12.65 -55.92 68.59
CA PRO A 258 -13.19 -54.77 67.89
C PRO A 258 -14.66 -55.06 67.49
N VAL A 259 -15.23 -54.35 66.51
CA VAL A 259 -16.02 -54.95 65.38
C VAL A 259 -16.83 -53.90 64.58
N LYS A 260 -16.74 -54.07 63.25
CA LYS A 260 -17.66 -53.76 62.12
C LYS A 260 -18.07 -52.31 61.84
N VAL A 261 -17.76 -51.79 60.65
CA VAL A 261 -18.39 -52.04 59.32
C VAL A 261 -19.84 -51.55 59.27
N GLN A 262 -20.07 -50.50 58.48
CA GLN A 262 -21.20 -50.52 57.55
C GLN A 262 -20.93 -49.65 56.32
N GLN A 263 -20.71 -50.37 55.23
CA GLN A 263 -20.82 -49.92 53.86
C GLN A 263 -22.29 -50.13 53.48
N THR A 264 -22.98 -49.08 53.02
CA THR A 264 -24.30 -49.19 52.38
C THR A 264 -24.33 -48.33 51.13
N VAL A 265 -24.19 -49.01 49.99
CA VAL A 265 -24.68 -48.54 48.70
C VAL A 265 -26.12 -49.02 48.55
N PRO A 266 -27.04 -48.19 48.04
CA PRO A 266 -28.17 -48.72 47.28
C PRO A 266 -28.30 -48.05 45.89
N VAL A 267 -28.16 -48.89 44.86
CA VAL A 267 -28.97 -49.08 43.63
C VAL A 267 -29.66 -47.86 42.97
N PRO A 268 -29.53 -47.69 41.63
CA PRO A 268 -29.97 -46.51 40.91
C PRO A 268 -31.49 -46.51 40.69
N THR A 269 -32.14 -45.47 41.17
CA THR A 269 -33.49 -45.09 40.76
C THR A 269 -33.37 -44.10 39.60
N THR A 270 -33.91 -44.46 38.44
CA THR A 270 -34.04 -43.62 37.24
C THR A 270 -34.53 -42.17 37.48
N PRO A 271 -35.34 -41.82 38.51
CA PRO A 271 -35.65 -40.40 38.80
C PRO A 271 -34.47 -39.56 39.34
N GLN A 272 -33.42 -40.17 39.92
CA GLN A 272 -32.24 -39.42 40.35
C GLN A 272 -31.39 -38.91 39.18
N SER A 273 -31.41 -39.60 38.05
CA SER A 273 -30.69 -39.18 36.84
C SER A 273 -31.35 -37.96 36.18
N ILE A 274 -32.68 -37.89 36.21
CA ILE A 274 -33.45 -36.76 35.68
C ILE A 274 -33.24 -35.53 36.58
N GLY A 275 -33.28 -35.71 37.91
CA GLY A 275 -32.99 -34.62 38.85
C GLY A 275 -31.57 -34.07 38.77
N LYS A 276 -30.58 -34.90 38.41
CA LYS A 276 -29.21 -34.44 38.11
C LYS A 276 -29.15 -33.67 36.79
N LEU A 277 -29.78 -34.19 35.74
CA LEU A 277 -29.83 -33.52 34.44
C LEU A 277 -30.49 -32.13 34.51
N VAL A 278 -31.58 -31.99 35.28
CA VAL A 278 -32.24 -30.69 35.48
C VAL A 278 -31.32 -29.70 36.19
N LYS A 279 -30.61 -30.15 37.24
CA LYS A 279 -29.61 -29.32 37.95
C LYS A 279 -28.45 -28.92 37.04
N ASP A 280 -27.99 -29.83 36.20
CA ASP A 280 -26.91 -29.56 35.25
C ASP A 280 -27.37 -28.54 34.20
N ILE A 281 -28.60 -28.65 33.69
CA ILE A 281 -29.20 -27.65 32.79
C ILE A 281 -29.34 -26.29 33.48
N ASP A 282 -29.83 -26.24 34.71
CA ASP A 282 -29.96 -24.99 35.47
C ASP A 282 -28.58 -24.35 35.72
N SER A 283 -27.56 -25.15 36.05
CA SER A 283 -26.18 -24.67 36.20
C SER A 283 -25.59 -24.14 34.89
N LEU A 284 -25.94 -24.74 33.74
CA LEU A 284 -25.54 -24.26 32.42
C LEU A 284 -26.28 -22.97 32.04
N LYS A 285 -27.56 -22.84 32.41
CA LYS A 285 -28.33 -21.60 32.23
C LYS A 285 -27.74 -20.47 33.06
N GLU A 286 -27.32 -20.74 34.29
CA GLU A 286 -26.62 -19.78 35.15
C GLU A 286 -25.26 -19.38 34.57
N ALA A 287 -24.44 -20.34 34.14
CA ALA A 287 -23.10 -20.08 33.60
C ALA A 287 -23.11 -19.34 32.25
N LEU A 288 -24.14 -19.56 31.43
CA LEU A 288 -24.28 -18.95 30.10
C LEU A 288 -25.23 -17.74 30.09
N CYS A 289 -25.80 -17.39 31.25
CA CYS A 289 -26.80 -16.36 31.46
C CYS A 289 -27.98 -16.46 30.47
N CYS A 290 -28.58 -17.65 30.36
CA CYS A 290 -29.70 -17.92 29.47
C CYS A 290 -31.01 -17.94 30.25
N THR A 291 -32.02 -17.24 29.73
CA THR A 291 -33.34 -17.18 30.38
C THR A 291 -34.22 -18.37 30.03
N ASP A 292 -34.14 -18.84 28.78
CA ASP A 292 -34.93 -19.95 28.24
C ASP A 292 -34.05 -21.11 27.73
N LEU A 293 -34.65 -22.30 27.63
CA LEU A 293 -33.99 -23.52 27.13
C LEU A 293 -33.62 -23.40 25.65
N GLN A 294 -34.41 -22.69 24.82
CA GLN A 294 -34.08 -22.47 23.41
C GLN A 294 -32.87 -21.52 23.24
N GLU A 295 -32.76 -20.51 24.11
CA GLU A 295 -31.59 -19.62 24.14
C GLU A 295 -30.33 -20.39 24.55
N LEU A 296 -30.45 -21.30 25.52
CA LEU A 296 -29.37 -22.20 25.92
C LEU A 296 -28.91 -23.09 24.76
N GLU A 297 -29.84 -23.74 24.05
CA GLU A 297 -29.53 -24.60 22.91
C GLU A 297 -28.81 -23.83 21.79
N THR A 298 -29.34 -22.67 21.40
CA THR A 298 -28.75 -21.84 20.34
C THR A 298 -27.36 -21.33 20.72
N ARG A 299 -27.14 -20.90 21.97
CA ARG A 299 -25.80 -20.50 22.44
C ARG A 299 -24.83 -21.68 22.47
N LEU A 300 -25.25 -22.86 22.95
CA LEU A 300 -24.41 -24.07 22.96
C LEU A 300 -24.02 -24.50 21.54
N LEU A 301 -24.96 -24.49 20.59
CA LEU A 301 -24.68 -24.76 19.18
C LEU A 301 -23.70 -23.74 18.60
N SER A 302 -23.89 -22.45 18.89
CA SER A 302 -22.96 -21.40 18.45
C SER A 302 -21.57 -21.55 19.06
N GLN A 303 -21.47 -21.96 20.33
CA GLN A 303 -20.22 -22.20 21.03
C GLN A 303 -19.50 -23.43 20.48
N LYS A 304 -20.25 -24.49 20.17
CA LYS A 304 -19.72 -25.68 19.49
C LYS A 304 -19.15 -25.33 18.11
N ALA A 305 -19.89 -24.57 17.30
CA ALA A 305 -19.41 -24.12 15.98
C ALA A 305 -18.16 -23.22 16.10
N LYS A 306 -18.13 -22.30 17.07
CA LYS A 306 -16.94 -21.47 17.36
C LYS A 306 -15.74 -22.32 17.77
N ARG A 307 -15.95 -23.33 18.62
CA ARG A 307 -14.90 -24.26 19.07
C ARG A 307 -14.35 -25.09 17.91
N GLU A 308 -15.22 -25.62 17.05
CA GLU A 308 -14.82 -26.37 15.84
C GLU A 308 -14.02 -25.48 14.87
N LYS A 309 -14.47 -24.24 14.65
CA LYS A 309 -13.71 -23.26 13.85
C LYS A 309 -12.34 -22.94 14.45
N LEU A 310 -12.25 -22.83 15.78
CA LEU A 310 -10.98 -22.58 16.47
C LEU A 310 -10.03 -23.78 16.34
N HIS A 311 -10.51 -25.00 16.55
CA HIS A 311 -9.71 -26.21 16.34
C HIS A 311 -9.22 -26.34 14.91
N HIS A 312 -10.06 -26.03 13.91
CA HIS A 312 -9.65 -26.04 12.51
C HIS A 312 -8.53 -25.02 12.25
N ARG A 313 -8.65 -23.79 12.79
CA ARG A 313 -7.60 -22.77 12.69
C ARG A 313 -6.31 -23.20 13.39
N MET A 314 -6.41 -23.83 14.56
CA MET A 314 -5.24 -24.37 15.25
C MET A 314 -4.52 -25.42 14.41
N ALA A 315 -5.25 -26.38 13.83
CA ALA A 315 -4.66 -27.40 12.96
C ALA A 315 -3.96 -26.77 11.74
N GLN A 316 -4.59 -25.77 11.10
CA GLN A 316 -3.96 -25.01 10.00
C GLN A 316 -2.67 -24.30 10.45
N CYS A 317 -2.68 -23.67 11.62
CA CYS A 317 -1.48 -23.03 12.17
C CYS A 317 -0.37 -24.07 12.42
N GLU A 318 -0.69 -25.22 13.00
CA GLU A 318 0.28 -26.30 13.22
C GLU A 318 0.88 -26.81 11.91
N ASP A 319 0.07 -26.97 10.86
CA ASP A 319 0.55 -27.38 9.54
C ASP A 319 1.45 -26.32 8.89
N HIS A 320 1.11 -25.04 9.02
CA HIS A 320 1.96 -23.94 8.55
C HIS A 320 3.29 -23.87 9.31
N VAL A 321 3.29 -24.14 10.62
CA VAL A 321 4.51 -24.24 11.41
C VAL A 321 5.36 -25.40 10.93
N ARG A 322 4.78 -26.60 10.74
CA ARG A 322 5.50 -27.76 10.19
C ARG A 322 6.10 -27.48 8.81
N GLN A 323 5.34 -26.87 7.90
CA GLN A 323 5.84 -26.47 6.58
C GLN A 323 7.00 -25.46 6.67
N SER A 324 6.91 -24.51 7.61
CA SER A 324 7.97 -23.52 7.83
C SER A 324 9.23 -24.18 8.42
N GLU A 325 9.08 -25.16 9.30
CA GLU A 325 10.19 -25.94 9.86
C GLU A 325 10.88 -26.81 8.78
N ASP A 326 10.09 -27.48 7.93
CA ASP A 326 10.60 -28.29 6.82
C ASP A 326 11.36 -27.45 5.79
N THR A 327 10.81 -26.29 5.41
CA THR A 327 11.48 -25.36 4.50
C THR A 327 12.76 -24.80 5.12
N LEU A 328 12.75 -24.46 6.41
CA LEU A 328 13.95 -24.03 7.13
C LEU A 328 15.02 -25.13 7.17
N ALA A 329 14.64 -26.39 7.39
CA ALA A 329 15.55 -27.53 7.37
C ALA A 329 16.17 -27.73 5.97
N ALA A 330 15.37 -27.63 4.91
CA ALA A 330 15.84 -27.71 3.53
C ALA A 330 16.81 -26.57 3.19
N LEU A 331 16.49 -25.33 3.58
CA LEU A 331 17.38 -24.18 3.38
C LEU A 331 18.70 -24.32 4.16
N LYS A 332 18.64 -24.82 5.40
CA LYS A 332 19.86 -25.10 6.20
C LYS A 332 20.75 -26.13 5.52
N LEU A 333 20.16 -27.16 4.91
CA LEU A 333 20.91 -28.17 4.16
C LEU A 333 21.56 -27.56 2.91
N GLN A 334 20.81 -26.77 2.12
CA GLN A 334 21.35 -26.06 0.96
C GLN A 334 22.48 -25.10 1.36
N TYR A 335 22.30 -24.36 2.45
CA TYR A 335 23.31 -23.47 2.98
C TYR A 335 24.58 -24.23 3.40
N ALA A 336 24.44 -25.38 4.07
CA ALA A 336 25.58 -26.23 4.41
C ALA A 336 26.30 -26.76 3.16
N GLN A 337 25.56 -27.19 2.14
CA GLN A 337 26.13 -27.61 0.85
C GLN A 337 26.90 -26.46 0.18
N LEU A 338 26.37 -25.24 0.18
CA LEU A 338 27.05 -24.07 -0.36
C LEU A 338 28.28 -23.68 0.47
N LYS A 339 28.17 -23.67 1.79
CA LYS A 339 29.25 -23.28 2.71
C LYS A 339 30.43 -24.25 2.68
N PHE A 340 30.16 -25.54 2.51
CA PHE A 340 31.18 -26.60 2.58
C PHE A 340 31.52 -27.21 1.22
N SER A 341 30.94 -26.74 0.12
CA SER A 341 31.39 -27.12 -1.23
C SER A 341 32.65 -26.32 -1.61
N ALA A 342 33.81 -26.81 -1.17
CA ALA A 342 35.12 -26.31 -1.58
C ALA A 342 35.53 -26.83 -2.97
N GLY A 343 34.67 -26.65 -3.99
CA GLY A 343 34.89 -27.12 -5.37
C GLY A 343 34.54 -26.07 -6.44
N PRO A 344 34.60 -26.40 -7.75
CA PRO A 344 34.47 -25.48 -8.90
C PRO A 344 33.15 -24.67 -8.99
N SER A 345 32.28 -24.79 -8.00
CA SER A 345 31.16 -23.86 -7.75
C SER A 345 31.64 -22.48 -7.28
N SER A 346 32.74 -22.36 -6.51
CA SER A 346 33.23 -21.05 -6.01
C SER A 346 33.57 -20.08 -7.14
N ASP A 347 34.25 -20.55 -8.19
CA ASP A 347 34.61 -19.71 -9.34
C ASP A 347 33.38 -19.33 -10.16
N ARG A 348 32.38 -20.22 -10.26
CA ARG A 348 31.08 -19.90 -10.90
C ARG A 348 30.28 -18.89 -10.10
N PHE A 349 30.33 -18.94 -8.78
CA PHE A 349 29.69 -17.94 -7.92
C PHE A 349 30.38 -16.58 -8.03
N GLU A 350 31.71 -16.55 -8.09
CA GLU A 350 32.47 -15.31 -8.31
C GLU A 350 32.15 -14.69 -9.68
N GLN A 351 32.06 -15.51 -10.73
CA GLN A 351 31.65 -15.08 -12.07
C GLN A 351 30.22 -14.53 -12.10
N LEU A 352 29.26 -15.25 -11.53
CA LEU A 352 27.86 -14.80 -11.45
C LEU A 352 27.73 -13.49 -10.65
N LYS A 353 28.49 -13.36 -9.57
CA LYS A 353 28.53 -12.14 -8.76
C LYS A 353 29.05 -10.95 -9.57
N GLU A 354 30.04 -11.18 -10.42
CA GLU A 354 30.59 -10.15 -11.29
C GLU A 354 29.62 -9.79 -12.43
N GLU A 355 28.97 -10.78 -13.05
CA GLU A 355 27.91 -10.55 -14.03
C GLU A 355 26.78 -9.67 -13.46
N ILE A 356 26.26 -10.02 -12.27
CA ILE A 356 25.21 -9.25 -11.60
C ILE A 356 25.67 -7.82 -11.27
N ARG A 357 26.95 -7.63 -10.91
CA ARG A 357 27.51 -6.29 -10.68
C ARG A 357 27.55 -5.48 -11.97
N THR A 358 27.99 -6.08 -13.07
CA THR A 358 28.03 -5.40 -14.37
C THR A 358 26.64 -5.05 -14.88
N GLU A 359 25.65 -5.93 -14.70
CA GLU A 359 24.25 -5.65 -15.03
C GLU A 359 23.69 -4.50 -14.17
N LEU A 360 24.02 -4.48 -12.87
CA LEU A 360 23.61 -3.40 -11.97
C LEU A 360 24.22 -2.05 -12.39
N GLU A 361 25.49 -2.03 -12.77
CA GLU A 361 26.15 -0.82 -13.27
C GLU A 361 25.51 -0.32 -14.57
N GLN A 362 25.27 -1.21 -15.54
CA GLN A 362 24.61 -0.87 -16.81
C GLN A 362 23.19 -0.35 -16.59
N GLU A 363 22.44 -0.97 -15.68
CA GLU A 363 21.10 -0.51 -15.34
C GLU A 363 21.14 0.84 -14.62
N GLY A 364 22.14 1.06 -13.76
CA GLY A 364 22.39 2.36 -13.13
C GLY A 364 22.70 3.47 -14.14
N GLU A 365 23.52 3.21 -15.16
CA GLU A 365 23.76 4.15 -16.26
C GLU A 365 22.49 4.44 -17.06
N ARG A 366 21.67 3.41 -17.31
CA ARG A 366 20.38 3.54 -18.00
C ARG A 366 19.42 4.42 -17.21
N CYS A 367 19.33 4.23 -15.89
CA CYS A 367 18.55 5.08 -14.99
C CYS A 367 19.00 6.54 -15.06
N ARG A 368 20.32 6.80 -14.93
CA ARG A 368 20.87 8.16 -15.04
C ARG A 368 20.56 8.83 -16.37
N LEU A 369 20.61 8.08 -17.47
CA LEU A 369 20.24 8.59 -18.80
C LEU A 369 18.76 9.01 -18.85
N TRP A 370 17.86 8.20 -18.29
CA TRP A 370 16.44 8.52 -18.25
C TRP A 370 16.12 9.68 -17.31
N GLU A 371 16.78 9.77 -16.17
CA GLU A 371 16.69 10.93 -15.26
C GLU A 371 17.12 12.22 -15.97
N ALA A 372 18.23 12.19 -16.72
CA ALA A 372 18.68 13.34 -17.50
C ALA A 372 17.67 13.73 -18.59
N LYS A 373 17.03 12.75 -19.26
CA LYS A 373 15.96 13.02 -20.23
C LYS A 373 14.71 13.60 -19.58
N LEU A 374 14.31 13.07 -18.42
CA LEU A 374 13.18 13.56 -17.65
C LEU A 374 13.41 14.99 -17.17
N SER A 375 14.60 15.29 -16.63
CA SER A 375 14.97 16.64 -16.18
C SER A 375 14.91 17.65 -17.34
N LYS A 376 15.40 17.28 -18.54
CA LYS A 376 15.26 18.11 -19.75
C LYS A 376 13.80 18.34 -20.11
N ALA A 377 12.96 17.29 -20.12
CA ALA A 377 11.54 17.42 -20.41
C ALA A 377 10.80 18.30 -19.39
N GLN A 378 11.11 18.15 -18.10
CA GLN A 378 10.58 18.99 -17.02
C GLN A 378 10.99 20.46 -17.17
N SER A 379 12.25 20.74 -17.54
CA SER A 379 12.70 22.10 -17.82
C SER A 379 11.96 22.73 -18.99
N VAL A 380 11.69 21.97 -20.06
CA VAL A 380 10.91 22.45 -21.21
C VAL A 380 9.46 22.72 -20.78
N LEU A 381 8.84 21.79 -20.05
CA LEU A 381 7.47 21.95 -19.56
C LEU A 381 7.34 23.19 -18.65
N SER A 382 8.24 23.37 -17.69
CA SER A 382 8.26 24.57 -16.83
C SER A 382 8.45 25.85 -17.65
N GLY A 383 9.24 25.81 -18.74
CA GLY A 383 9.37 26.92 -19.68
C GLY A 383 8.05 27.25 -20.40
N VAL A 384 7.32 26.22 -20.84
CA VAL A 384 6.01 26.37 -21.48
C VAL A 384 4.97 26.90 -20.48
N GLU A 385 4.90 26.35 -19.27
CA GLU A 385 4.00 26.83 -18.20
C GLU A 385 4.24 28.31 -17.89
N LYS A 386 5.51 28.71 -17.71
CA LYS A 386 5.87 30.12 -17.52
C LYS A 386 5.49 30.99 -18.72
N GLY A 387 5.61 30.47 -19.94
CA GLY A 387 5.20 31.16 -21.16
C GLY A 387 3.68 31.37 -21.22
N VAL A 388 2.91 30.35 -20.88
CA VAL A 388 1.45 30.40 -20.77
C VAL A 388 1.01 31.37 -19.69
N ASP A 389 1.65 31.33 -18.51
CA ASP A 389 1.40 32.26 -17.41
C ASP A 389 1.68 33.71 -17.84
N ASN A 390 2.78 33.95 -18.58
CA ASN A 390 3.10 35.28 -19.07
C ASN A 390 2.04 35.79 -20.06
N LEU A 391 1.60 34.94 -20.99
CA LEU A 391 0.57 35.28 -21.96
C LEU A 391 -0.77 35.56 -21.26
N PHE A 392 -1.14 34.71 -20.30
CA PHE A 392 -2.34 34.86 -19.50
C PHE A 392 -2.37 36.19 -18.74
N VAL A 393 -1.29 36.52 -18.02
CA VAL A 393 -1.17 37.79 -17.29
C VAL A 393 -1.30 38.99 -18.22
N ARG A 394 -0.72 38.94 -19.43
CA ARG A 394 -0.84 40.02 -20.42
C ARG A 394 -2.25 40.14 -20.99
N MET A 395 -2.98 39.04 -21.11
CA MET A 395 -4.34 39.04 -21.66
C MET A 395 -5.43 39.34 -20.62
N ASN A 396 -5.12 39.30 -19.33
CA ASN A 396 -6.07 39.63 -18.25
C ASN A 396 -6.61 41.07 -18.31
N CYS A 397 -5.98 41.99 -19.06
CA CYS A 397 -6.48 43.34 -19.24
C CYS A 397 -7.58 43.47 -20.31
N VAL A 398 -7.90 42.40 -21.06
CA VAL A 398 -8.96 42.39 -22.08
C VAL A 398 -10.31 42.06 -21.41
N PRO A 399 -11.28 42.99 -21.38
CA PRO A 399 -12.55 42.76 -20.71
C PRO A 399 -13.43 41.78 -21.51
N VAL A 400 -13.78 40.66 -20.89
CA VAL A 400 -14.74 39.68 -21.43
C VAL A 400 -15.92 39.55 -20.47
N LYS A 401 -17.15 39.51 -21.01
CA LYS A 401 -18.41 39.61 -20.24
C LYS A 401 -18.67 38.45 -19.26
N ASP A 402 -17.93 37.34 -19.34
CA ASP A 402 -18.12 36.13 -18.52
C ASP A 402 -16.81 35.62 -17.87
N SER A 403 -15.96 36.52 -17.35
CA SER A 403 -14.73 36.10 -16.67
C SER A 403 -15.00 35.55 -15.26
N PRO A 404 -14.54 34.32 -14.91
CA PRO A 404 -14.64 33.80 -13.54
C PRO A 404 -13.84 34.66 -12.54
N PRO A 405 -14.28 34.80 -11.27
CA PRO A 405 -13.62 35.66 -10.28
C PRO A 405 -12.27 35.15 -9.75
N ASP A 406 -11.91 33.88 -9.96
CA ASP A 406 -10.79 33.23 -9.28
C ASP A 406 -9.69 32.75 -10.26
N LEU A 407 -8.98 33.71 -10.85
CA LEU A 407 -8.00 33.50 -11.93
C LEU A 407 -6.62 32.99 -11.45
N GLY A 408 -6.42 32.82 -10.15
CA GLY A 408 -5.11 32.50 -9.56
C GLY A 408 -4.75 31.01 -9.50
N ARG A 409 -5.72 30.09 -9.71
CA ARG A 409 -5.54 28.64 -9.51
C ARG A 409 -5.75 27.78 -10.76
N LEU A 410 -5.84 28.39 -11.94
CA LEU A 410 -6.09 27.63 -13.18
C LEU A 410 -4.85 26.87 -13.67
N ASP A 411 -5.09 25.70 -14.23
CA ASP A 411 -4.06 24.89 -14.91
C ASP A 411 -3.58 25.56 -16.21
N ALA A 412 -2.40 25.20 -16.72
CA ALA A 412 -1.84 25.78 -17.93
C ALA A 412 -2.78 25.64 -19.16
N ILE A 413 -3.50 24.52 -19.26
CA ILE A 413 -4.48 24.31 -20.34
C ILE A 413 -5.69 25.23 -20.19
N GLU A 414 -6.15 25.44 -18.96
CA GLU A 414 -7.30 26.30 -18.67
C GLU A 414 -6.95 27.78 -18.91
N LYS A 415 -5.74 28.21 -18.52
CA LYS A 415 -5.19 29.54 -18.84
C LYS A 415 -5.10 29.78 -20.35
N LEU A 416 -4.65 28.79 -21.12
CA LEU A 416 -4.62 28.84 -22.59
C LEU A 416 -6.03 28.94 -23.18
N ARG A 417 -7.01 28.23 -22.61
CA ARG A 417 -8.41 28.30 -23.03
C ARG A 417 -8.99 29.68 -22.80
N GLU A 418 -8.71 30.30 -21.66
CA GLU A 418 -9.18 31.64 -21.34
C GLU A 418 -8.52 32.71 -22.24
N VAL A 419 -7.22 32.58 -22.49
CA VAL A 419 -6.51 33.34 -23.53
C VAL A 419 -7.20 33.21 -24.89
N SER A 420 -7.56 31.99 -25.30
CA SER A 420 -8.21 31.75 -26.59
C SER A 420 -9.58 32.42 -26.72
N VAL A 421 -10.32 32.56 -25.62
CA VAL A 421 -11.62 33.26 -25.58
C VAL A 421 -11.44 34.78 -25.66
N ARG A 422 -10.37 35.32 -25.06
CA ARG A 422 -10.06 36.76 -25.09
C ARG A 422 -9.48 37.25 -26.42
N LEU A 423 -8.82 36.37 -27.18
CA LEU A 423 -8.16 36.72 -28.44
C LEU A 423 -9.13 37.30 -29.51
N PRO A 424 -10.32 36.73 -29.75
CA PRO A 424 -11.31 37.30 -30.67
C PRO A 424 -11.78 38.69 -30.25
N THR A 425 -12.00 38.94 -28.96
CA THR A 425 -12.41 40.25 -28.44
C THR A 425 -11.32 41.30 -28.61
N LEU A 426 -10.05 40.92 -28.44
CA LEU A 426 -8.92 41.77 -28.76
C LEU A 426 -8.84 42.07 -30.27
N LEU A 427 -9.08 41.06 -31.11
CA LEU A 427 -9.05 41.24 -32.56
C LEU A 427 -10.17 42.18 -33.07
N THR A 428 -11.37 42.10 -32.50
CA THR A 428 -12.48 42.99 -32.84
C THR A 428 -12.23 44.42 -32.36
N THR A 429 -11.71 44.60 -31.14
CA THR A 429 -11.38 45.95 -30.61
C THR A 429 -10.27 46.62 -31.42
N VAL A 430 -9.22 45.89 -31.79
CA VAL A 430 -8.16 46.40 -32.67
C VAL A 430 -8.67 46.72 -34.07
N SER A 431 -9.65 45.97 -34.59
CA SER A 431 -10.22 46.24 -35.92
C SER A 431 -11.19 47.44 -35.91
N GLU A 432 -11.92 47.66 -34.82
CA GLU A 432 -12.83 48.81 -34.63
C GLU A 432 -12.08 50.13 -34.39
N GLU A 433 -10.91 50.09 -33.75
CA GLU A 433 -10.08 51.28 -33.45
C GLU A 433 -9.28 51.83 -34.65
N THR A 434 -9.40 51.26 -35.86
CA THR A 434 -8.60 51.67 -37.04
C THR A 434 -9.01 53.00 -37.68
N VAL A 435 -10.06 53.69 -37.21
CA VAL A 435 -10.56 54.91 -37.89
C VAL A 435 -10.18 56.23 -37.20
N GLU A 436 -9.85 56.28 -35.91
CA GLU A 436 -9.49 57.55 -35.26
C GLU A 436 -8.52 57.30 -34.10
N ASN A 437 -7.18 57.34 -34.28
CA ASN A 437 -6.24 57.43 -33.14
C ASN A 437 -4.78 57.78 -33.48
N THR A 438 -4.51 58.49 -34.58
CA THR A 438 -3.16 59.09 -34.78
C THR A 438 -2.90 60.25 -33.81
N ALA A 439 -3.94 60.98 -33.39
CA ALA A 439 -3.83 62.12 -32.48
C ALA A 439 -3.61 61.73 -30.99
N ASP A 440 -3.99 60.51 -30.59
CA ASP A 440 -3.78 60.02 -29.23
C ASP A 440 -2.48 59.24 -29.08
N HIS A 441 -1.89 58.76 -30.18
CA HIS A 441 -0.59 58.10 -30.16
C HIS A 441 0.54 59.02 -29.67
N GLU A 442 0.54 60.30 -30.04
CA GLU A 442 1.51 61.29 -29.55
C GLU A 442 1.29 61.65 -28.07
N LYS A 443 0.03 61.73 -27.61
CA LYS A 443 -0.28 61.98 -26.19
C LYS A 443 0.07 60.78 -25.32
N VAL A 444 -0.18 59.56 -25.81
CA VAL A 444 0.19 58.31 -25.13
C VAL A 444 1.71 58.14 -25.12
N TRP A 445 2.40 58.49 -26.21
CA TRP A 445 3.87 58.56 -26.22
C TRP A 445 4.41 59.58 -25.24
N ALA A 446 3.85 60.80 -25.19
CA ALA A 446 4.25 61.82 -24.23
C ALA A 446 3.95 61.41 -22.78
N PHE A 447 2.83 60.74 -22.52
CA PHE A 447 2.47 60.21 -21.21
C PHE A 447 3.35 59.03 -20.78
N LEU A 448 3.70 58.13 -21.70
CA LEU A 448 4.65 57.05 -21.47
C LEU A 448 6.06 57.58 -21.25
N GLU A 449 6.50 58.57 -22.02
CA GLU A 449 7.80 59.24 -21.86
C GLU A 449 7.87 59.95 -20.51
N GLN A 450 6.81 60.67 -20.12
CA GLN A 450 6.69 61.31 -18.81
C GLN A 450 6.60 60.30 -17.64
N SER A 451 5.93 59.16 -17.84
CA SER A 451 5.85 58.09 -16.84
C SER A 451 7.14 57.30 -16.69
N ILE A 452 7.89 57.08 -17.78
CA ILE A 452 9.23 56.48 -17.77
C ILE A 452 10.22 57.43 -17.08
N MET A 453 10.06 58.74 -17.23
CA MET A 453 10.90 59.76 -16.58
C MET A 453 10.62 59.90 -15.07
N MET A 454 9.42 59.53 -14.62
CA MET A 454 8.97 59.65 -13.21
C MET A 454 8.97 58.32 -12.43
N ALA A 455 9.26 57.18 -13.06
CA ALA A 455 9.30 55.87 -12.41
C ALA A 455 10.63 55.64 -11.65
N PRO A 456 10.65 55.41 -10.32
CA PRO A 456 11.88 55.19 -9.56
C PRO A 456 12.55 53.81 -9.77
N TRP A 457 12.06 52.99 -10.72
CA TRP A 457 12.48 51.61 -10.89
C TRP A 457 12.61 51.25 -12.36
N SER A 458 13.61 51.84 -13.02
CA SER A 458 14.18 51.25 -14.22
C SER A 458 14.95 49.98 -13.83
N TYR A 459 14.24 48.86 -13.69
CA TYR A 459 14.87 47.56 -13.83
C TYR A 459 15.40 47.48 -15.26
N LYS A 460 16.68 47.83 -15.42
CA LYS A 460 17.51 47.38 -16.53
C LYS A 460 17.19 45.90 -16.72
N ARG A 461 16.54 45.54 -17.82
CA ARG A 461 16.57 44.18 -18.34
C ARG A 461 18.05 43.81 -18.38
N SER A 462 18.50 42.92 -17.50
CA SER A 462 19.80 42.31 -17.64
C SER A 462 19.77 41.64 -19.01
N SER A 463 20.54 42.18 -19.96
CA SER A 463 20.83 41.45 -21.18
C SER A 463 21.36 40.10 -20.75
N SER A 464 20.60 39.03 -21.05
CA SER A 464 21.13 37.67 -21.00
C SER A 464 22.46 37.70 -21.75
N PRO A 465 23.57 37.20 -21.16
CA PRO A 465 24.76 37.01 -21.95
C PRO A 465 24.41 36.00 -23.04
N VAL A 466 24.62 36.42 -24.29
CA VAL A 466 24.79 35.51 -25.42
C VAL A 466 25.99 34.65 -25.04
N HIS A 467 25.75 33.42 -24.62
CA HIS A 467 26.83 32.44 -24.57
C HIS A 467 27.06 31.94 -25.98
N ASP A 468 27.95 32.67 -26.64
CA ASP A 468 28.71 32.19 -27.77
C ASP A 468 29.58 31.01 -27.29
N SER A 469 29.71 30.03 -28.17
CA SER A 469 30.53 28.86 -27.92
C SER A 469 32.02 29.23 -27.93
N ALA A 470 32.81 28.46 -27.18
CA ALA A 470 34.28 28.43 -27.11
C ALA A 470 34.95 29.29 -26.02
N SER A 471 35.16 28.67 -24.85
CA SER A 471 36.48 28.69 -24.19
C SER A 471 36.64 27.48 -23.29
N GLU A 472 37.67 26.67 -23.57
CA GLU A 472 38.30 25.79 -22.60
C GLU A 472 38.67 26.55 -21.32
N GLY A 473 38.60 25.89 -20.17
CA GLY A 473 39.25 26.38 -18.96
C GLY A 473 38.44 26.21 -17.67
N THR A 474 38.67 25.08 -16.99
CA THR A 474 38.57 24.94 -15.54
C THR A 474 37.17 25.03 -14.92
N PHE A 475 36.44 23.91 -14.97
CA PHE A 475 35.34 23.65 -14.04
C PHE A 475 35.90 23.48 -12.62
N GLN A 476 35.72 24.51 -11.78
CA GLN A 476 35.85 24.38 -10.34
C GLN A 476 34.43 24.20 -9.79
N PHE A 477 34.08 22.96 -9.44
CA PHE A 477 32.85 22.67 -8.71
C PHE A 477 32.96 23.29 -7.31
N HIS A 478 32.17 24.34 -7.04
CA HIS A 478 31.78 24.62 -5.66
C HIS A 478 30.68 23.62 -5.30
N SER A 479 31.10 22.47 -4.78
CA SER A 479 30.20 21.56 -4.08
C SER A 479 29.73 22.25 -2.80
N GLN A 480 28.45 22.59 -2.73
CA GLN A 480 27.80 23.11 -1.53
C GLN A 480 27.45 21.93 -0.59
N GLU A 481 28.43 21.12 -0.25
CA GLU A 481 28.30 20.00 0.70
C GLU A 481 29.58 19.82 1.54
N GLU A 482 30.20 20.89 2.01
CA GLU A 482 31.20 20.81 3.08
C GLU A 482 31.15 22.07 3.93
N ASP A 483 30.25 22.14 4.93
CA ASP A 483 30.37 23.14 6.00
C ASP A 483 29.64 22.68 7.27
N CYS A 484 30.11 21.58 7.87
CA CYS A 484 29.94 21.31 9.30
C CYS A 484 31.15 20.58 9.91
N SER A 485 32.34 20.85 9.36
CA SER A 485 33.60 20.47 10.00
C SER A 485 34.17 21.72 10.65
N LEU A 486 34.18 21.79 11.98
CA LEU A 486 34.86 22.87 12.70
C LEU A 486 36.31 22.96 12.19
N SER A 487 36.74 24.12 11.69
CA SER A 487 38.10 24.29 11.18
C SER A 487 39.12 23.92 12.27
N ARG A 488 40.29 23.43 11.86
CA ARG A 488 41.37 23.05 12.77
C ARG A 488 41.76 24.19 13.71
N GLU A 489 41.67 25.44 13.26
CA GLU A 489 41.89 26.62 14.09
C GLU A 489 40.78 26.81 15.14
N GLU A 490 39.52 26.55 14.77
CA GLU A 490 38.36 26.63 15.68
C GLU A 490 38.42 25.56 16.77
N ILE A 491 38.81 24.33 16.42
CA ILE A 491 39.03 23.23 17.37
C ILE A 491 40.16 23.60 18.34
N LYS A 492 41.26 24.18 17.84
CA LYS A 492 42.36 24.66 18.68
C LYS A 492 41.91 25.78 19.63
N ARG A 493 41.12 26.75 19.14
CA ARG A 493 40.57 27.83 19.97
C ARG A 493 39.71 27.28 21.11
N ARG A 494 38.79 26.37 20.82
CA ARG A 494 37.91 25.77 21.84
C ARG A 494 38.68 24.92 22.84
N SER A 495 39.69 24.17 22.38
CA SER A 495 40.57 23.39 23.27
C SER A 495 41.35 24.29 24.23
N ILE A 496 41.89 25.42 23.74
CA ILE A 496 42.61 26.39 24.60
C ILE A 496 41.65 27.02 25.62
N GLN A 497 40.45 27.41 25.21
CA GLN A 497 39.43 27.96 26.13
C GLN A 497 39.03 26.96 27.22
N GLN A 498 38.94 25.66 26.89
CA GLN A 498 38.67 24.60 27.87
C GLN A 498 39.83 24.39 28.86
N ILE A 499 41.07 24.54 28.39
CA ILE A 499 42.27 24.45 29.24
C ILE A 499 42.34 25.66 30.17
N GLU A 500 42.05 26.87 29.69
CA GLU A 500 42.01 28.09 30.50
C GLU A 500 40.88 28.07 31.54
N ALA A 501 39.70 27.56 31.18
CA ALA A 501 38.57 27.42 32.11
C ALA A 501 38.85 26.42 33.25
N ASN A 502 39.68 25.40 32.99
CA ASN A 502 40.00 24.34 33.95
C ASN A 502 41.33 24.55 34.71
N GLN A 503 42.03 25.69 34.50
CA GLN A 503 43.20 26.03 35.29
C GLN A 503 42.77 26.43 36.72
N PRO A 504 43.28 25.76 37.78
CA PRO A 504 42.94 26.11 39.15
C PRO A 504 43.48 27.50 39.49
N LYS A 505 42.59 28.40 39.92
CA LYS A 505 42.93 29.77 40.37
C LYS A 505 44.04 29.72 41.43
N LYS A 506 45.24 30.19 41.08
CA LYS A 506 46.34 30.38 42.05
C LYS A 506 45.90 31.39 43.11
N LYS A 507 45.86 30.97 44.37
CA LYS A 507 45.63 31.83 45.54
C LYS A 507 46.69 32.94 45.56
N ALA A 508 46.24 34.20 45.50
CA ALA A 508 47.09 35.35 45.74
C ALA A 508 47.52 35.39 47.21
N GLY A 509 48.83 35.29 47.46
CA GLY A 509 49.43 35.59 48.75
C GLY A 509 49.40 37.09 49.02
N LYS A 510 48.72 37.49 50.09
CA LYS A 510 48.97 38.72 50.85
C LYS A 510 49.30 38.24 52.27
N GLY A 511 50.47 38.46 52.83
CA GLY A 511 51.25 39.69 52.80
C GLY A 511 51.21 40.25 54.22
N THR A 512 52.15 39.80 55.04
CA THR A 512 52.49 40.34 56.35
C THR A 512 52.65 41.86 56.32
N LYS A 513 52.00 42.57 57.24
CA LYS A 513 52.53 43.84 57.79
C LYS A 513 52.11 43.97 59.26
N LYS A 514 53.12 43.96 60.12
CA LYS A 514 53.12 44.55 61.45
C LYS A 514 53.09 46.07 61.31
N SER A 515 52.18 46.74 62.01
CA SER A 515 52.46 47.75 63.04
C SER A 515 51.15 48.33 63.56
#